data_AF-A0AAU4URR1-F1
#
_entry.id   AF-A0AAU4URR1-F1
#
_cell.length_a   1.000
_cell.length_b   1.000
_cell.length_c   1.000
_cell.angle_alpha   90.00
_cell.angle_beta   90.00
_cell.angle_gamma   90.00
#
_symmetry.space_group_name_H-M   'P 1'
#
loop_
_entity.id
_entity.type
_entity.pdbx_description
1 polymer ?
#
loop_
_entity_poly.entity_id
_entity_poly.type
_entity_poly.pdbx_seq_one_letter_code
_entity_poly.pdbx_strand_id
1 'polypeptide(L)'
;MSAIAVVGFTWKSITQVNNEQALTREGQITDRYTDAVEDLGNKGSEDMRLGGVYALQRLMQDSPRDQATVIDVLSSFIRAHSKKPKSGDRETSLKTILTSDVTAAAAVLASRDSRNDGTTRVNLFEADLHRVNLTGGDLSNANLNLTDLRKANLREAILYDATLGDANLSGASLSRADLRGVILARADLRQATLGGADLRDAYLGYADLRDADLYDADLRDANLYGANLNGANLDGANLDCASFSETDLKGALNIPEKTAPEECDTERWLHPDTRPKHHRR
;
A
#
# COMPACT_ATOMS: atom_id res chain seq x y z
N MET A 1 10.11 10.28 -62.42
CA MET A 1 9.04 10.65 -61.46
C MET A 1 8.32 9.45 -60.83
N SER A 2 8.38 8.23 -61.39
CA SER A 2 7.58 7.10 -60.90
C SER A 2 8.05 6.44 -59.59
N ALA A 3 9.35 6.43 -59.27
CA ALA A 3 9.84 5.75 -58.06
C ALA A 3 9.47 6.48 -56.75
N ILE A 4 9.49 7.82 -56.75
CA ILE A 4 9.18 8.65 -55.57
C ILE A 4 7.68 8.59 -55.22
N ALA A 5 6.81 8.53 -56.23
CA ALA A 5 5.37 8.41 -56.04
C ALA A 5 4.95 7.06 -55.44
N VAL A 6 5.62 5.96 -55.83
CA VAL A 6 5.36 4.62 -55.27
C VAL A 6 5.77 4.55 -53.81
N VAL A 7 6.94 5.07 -53.44
CA VAL A 7 7.40 5.09 -52.04
C VAL A 7 6.46 5.93 -51.16
N GLY A 8 6.02 7.09 -51.65
CA GLY A 8 5.04 7.93 -50.93
C GLY A 8 3.67 7.27 -50.77
N PHE A 9 3.20 6.54 -51.77
CA PHE A 9 1.95 5.78 -51.69
C PHE A 9 2.06 4.60 -50.72
N THR A 10 3.16 3.85 -50.75
CA THR A 10 3.41 2.75 -49.81
C THR A 10 3.56 3.22 -48.37
N TRP A 11 4.18 4.38 -48.13
CA TRP A 11 4.32 4.91 -46.79
C TRP A 11 2.97 5.39 -46.24
N LYS A 12 2.16 6.07 -47.06
CA LYS A 12 0.79 6.48 -46.71
C LYS A 12 -0.14 5.29 -46.49
N SER A 13 0.02 4.20 -47.24
CA SER A 13 -0.78 2.97 -47.03
C SER A 13 -0.35 2.22 -45.76
N ILE A 14 0.95 2.17 -45.45
CA ILE A 14 1.46 1.56 -44.21
C ILE A 14 0.98 2.35 -42.99
N THR A 15 1.04 3.69 -43.02
CA THR A 15 0.52 4.49 -41.91
C THR A 15 -0.99 4.33 -41.73
N GLN A 16 -1.74 4.21 -42.83
CA GLN A 16 -3.18 3.97 -42.76
C GLN A 16 -3.52 2.60 -42.15
N VAL A 17 -2.86 1.52 -42.58
CA VAL A 17 -3.06 0.18 -42.01
C VAL A 17 -2.65 0.13 -40.53
N ASN A 18 -1.54 0.78 -40.17
CA ASN A 18 -1.11 0.88 -38.78
C ASN A 18 -2.13 1.65 -37.92
N ASN A 19 -2.73 2.72 -38.45
CA ASN A 19 -3.78 3.47 -37.76
C ASN A 19 -5.06 2.64 -37.60
N GLU A 20 -5.48 1.89 -38.62
CA GLU A 20 -6.66 1.00 -38.55
C GLU A 20 -6.44 -0.14 -37.53
N GLN A 21 -5.25 -0.73 -37.50
CA GLN A 21 -4.88 -1.73 -36.49
C GLN A 21 -4.84 -1.14 -35.08
N ALA A 22 -4.35 0.09 -34.93
CA ALA A 22 -4.34 0.79 -33.64
C ALA A 22 -5.77 1.06 -33.14
N LEU A 23 -6.66 1.57 -34.00
CA LEU A 23 -8.07 1.80 -33.68
C LEU A 23 -8.81 0.49 -33.32
N THR A 24 -8.53 -0.60 -34.04
CA THR A 24 -9.13 -1.91 -33.75
C THR A 24 -8.68 -2.45 -32.39
N ARG A 25 -7.38 -2.33 -32.08
CA ARG A 25 -6.83 -2.73 -30.78
C ARG A 25 -7.40 -1.88 -29.64
N GLU A 26 -7.55 -0.58 -29.86
CA GLU A 26 -8.14 0.34 -28.88
C GLU A 26 -9.61 0.04 -28.61
N GLY A 27 -10.38 -0.31 -29.65
CA GLY A 27 -11.75 -0.81 -29.50
C GLY A 27 -11.82 -2.07 -28.65
N GLN A 28 -10.98 -3.07 -28.95
CA GLN A 28 -10.93 -4.33 -28.17
C GLN A 28 -10.56 -4.12 -26.69
N ILE A 29 -9.67 -3.17 -26.40
CA ILE A 29 -9.32 -2.80 -25.02
C ILE A 29 -10.54 -2.18 -24.32
N THR A 30 -11.22 -1.25 -24.99
CA THR A 30 -12.40 -0.57 -24.46
C THR A 30 -13.54 -1.55 -24.16
N ASP A 31 -13.79 -2.51 -25.06
CA ASP A 31 -14.81 -3.55 -24.89
C ASP A 31 -14.47 -4.43 -23.69
N ARG A 32 -13.23 -4.95 -23.62
CA ARG A 32 -12.76 -5.76 -22.47
C ARG A 32 -12.86 -5.03 -21.14
N TYR A 33 -12.55 -3.74 -21.12
CA TYR A 33 -12.69 -2.91 -19.93
C TYR A 33 -14.15 -2.78 -19.51
N THR A 34 -15.05 -2.52 -20.46
CA THR A 34 -16.48 -2.37 -20.22
C THR A 34 -17.08 -3.66 -19.65
N ASP A 35 -16.81 -4.80 -20.28
CA ASP A 35 -17.26 -6.12 -19.84
C ASP A 35 -16.75 -6.41 -18.41
N ALA A 36 -15.47 -6.13 -18.14
CA ALA A 36 -14.88 -6.39 -16.83
C ALA A 36 -15.50 -5.53 -15.72
N VAL A 37 -15.84 -4.28 -16.01
CA VAL A 37 -16.52 -3.37 -15.07
C VAL A 37 -17.98 -3.79 -14.84
N GLU A 38 -18.67 -4.28 -15.88
CA GLU A 38 -20.02 -4.83 -15.75
C GLU A 38 -20.04 -6.06 -14.82
N ASP A 39 -19.11 -7.00 -15.04
CA ASP A 39 -18.91 -8.16 -14.18
C ASP A 39 -18.61 -7.77 -12.73
N LEU A 40 -17.75 -6.75 -12.52
CA LEU A 40 -17.42 -6.22 -11.20
C LEU A 40 -18.61 -5.57 -10.49
N GLY A 41 -19.55 -4.99 -11.24
CA GLY A 41 -20.78 -4.39 -10.74
C GLY A 41 -21.86 -5.39 -10.34
N ASN A 42 -21.66 -6.69 -10.59
CA ASN A 42 -22.66 -7.70 -10.36
C ASN A 42 -22.89 -7.97 -8.86
N LYS A 43 -24.03 -7.50 -8.33
CA LYS A 43 -24.38 -7.66 -6.91
C LYS A 43 -24.73 -9.10 -6.49
N GLY A 44 -25.06 -9.97 -7.46
CA GLY A 44 -25.62 -11.30 -7.20
C GLY A 44 -24.62 -12.45 -7.31
N SER A 45 -23.43 -12.23 -7.88
CA SER A 45 -22.46 -13.30 -8.13
C SER A 45 -21.03 -12.86 -7.81
N GLU A 46 -20.45 -13.45 -6.77
CA GLU A 46 -19.03 -13.27 -6.42
C GLU A 46 -18.12 -13.83 -7.52
N ASP A 47 -18.50 -14.93 -8.18
CA ASP A 47 -17.75 -15.52 -9.29
C ASP A 47 -17.64 -14.57 -10.49
N MET A 48 -18.71 -13.82 -10.80
CA MET A 48 -18.67 -12.82 -11.86
C MET A 48 -17.77 -11.66 -11.47
N ARG A 49 -17.85 -11.17 -10.23
CA ARG A 49 -16.96 -10.10 -9.75
C ARG A 49 -15.49 -10.53 -9.77
N LEU A 50 -15.19 -11.76 -9.38
CA LEU A 50 -13.86 -12.36 -9.53
C LEU A 50 -13.40 -12.37 -11.00
N GLY A 51 -14.28 -12.78 -11.92
CA GLY A 51 -14.03 -12.71 -13.36
C GLY A 51 -13.64 -11.31 -13.82
N GLY A 52 -14.41 -10.31 -13.39
CA GLY A 52 -14.12 -8.88 -13.64
C GLY A 52 -12.77 -8.43 -13.08
N VAL A 53 -12.43 -8.81 -11.85
CA VAL A 53 -11.12 -8.50 -11.23
C VAL A 53 -9.96 -9.05 -12.06
N TYR A 54 -10.04 -10.32 -12.49
CA TYR A 54 -8.96 -10.93 -13.28
C TYR A 54 -8.91 -10.43 -14.73
N ALA A 55 -10.06 -10.06 -15.31
CA ALA A 55 -10.11 -9.40 -16.61
C ALA A 55 -9.43 -8.02 -16.56
N LEU A 56 -9.66 -7.25 -15.49
CA LEU A 56 -8.98 -5.99 -15.20
C LEU A 56 -7.47 -6.19 -14.96
N GLN A 57 -7.06 -7.21 -14.21
CA GLN A 57 -5.64 -7.55 -14.06
C GLN A 57 -4.97 -7.79 -15.42
N ARG A 58 -5.61 -8.57 -16.27
CA ARG A 58 -5.09 -8.86 -17.61
C ARG A 58 -5.03 -7.60 -18.47
N LEU A 59 -5.99 -6.70 -18.32
CA LEU A 59 -5.95 -5.41 -19.00
C LEU A 59 -4.75 -4.55 -18.55
N MET A 60 -4.43 -4.51 -17.26
CA MET A 60 -3.22 -3.82 -16.75
C MET A 60 -1.95 -4.36 -17.41
N GLN A 61 -1.86 -5.69 -17.58
CA GLN A 61 -0.71 -6.35 -18.20
C GLN A 61 -0.62 -6.07 -19.72
N ASP A 62 -1.76 -6.12 -20.41
CA ASP A 62 -1.83 -5.93 -21.86
C ASP A 62 -1.72 -4.45 -22.28
N SER A 63 -2.12 -3.52 -21.40
CA SER A 63 -2.14 -2.08 -21.66
C SER A 63 -1.66 -1.26 -20.46
N PRO A 64 -0.33 -1.08 -20.29
CA PRO A 64 0.23 -0.29 -19.19
C PRO A 64 -0.29 1.14 -19.10
N ARG A 65 -0.69 1.74 -20.23
CA ARG A 65 -1.27 3.09 -20.27
C ARG A 65 -2.64 3.19 -19.56
N ASP A 66 -3.38 2.08 -19.47
CA ASP A 66 -4.71 2.01 -18.87
C ASP A 66 -4.67 1.54 -17.41
N GLN A 67 -3.49 1.15 -16.91
CA GLN A 67 -3.30 0.64 -15.56
C GLN A 67 -3.78 1.62 -14.48
N ALA A 68 -3.53 2.93 -14.66
CA ALA A 68 -4.00 3.98 -13.75
C ALA A 68 -5.52 3.92 -13.54
N THR A 69 -6.29 3.77 -14.61
CA THR A 69 -7.76 3.66 -14.56
C THR A 69 -8.18 2.38 -13.82
N VAL A 70 -7.50 1.27 -14.09
CA VAL A 70 -7.78 0.00 -13.41
C VAL A 70 -7.51 0.09 -11.90
N ILE A 71 -6.44 0.78 -11.48
CA ILE A 71 -6.14 1.02 -10.07
C ILE A 71 -7.29 1.75 -9.38
N ASP A 72 -7.83 2.79 -10.02
CA ASP A 72 -8.94 3.58 -9.47
C ASP A 72 -10.23 2.76 -9.34
N VAL A 73 -10.52 1.91 -10.35
CA VAL A 73 -11.67 1.01 -10.33
C VAL A 73 -11.56 -0.02 -9.22
N LEU A 74 -10.44 -0.76 -9.14
CA LEU A 74 -10.24 -1.80 -8.13
C LEU A 74 -10.18 -1.20 -6.71
N SER A 75 -9.53 -0.05 -6.54
CA SER A 75 -9.51 0.69 -5.27
C SER A 75 -10.92 1.09 -4.83
N SER A 76 -11.73 1.60 -5.77
CA SER A 76 -13.12 1.97 -5.50
C SER A 76 -14.00 0.76 -5.21
N PHE A 77 -13.77 -0.35 -5.93
CA PHE A 77 -14.45 -1.62 -5.70
C PHE A 77 -14.20 -2.14 -4.29
N ILE A 78 -12.94 -2.21 -3.86
CA ILE A 78 -12.56 -2.64 -2.50
C ILE A 78 -13.28 -1.78 -1.48
N ARG A 79 -13.13 -0.45 -1.53
CA ARG A 79 -13.76 0.47 -0.56
C ARG A 79 -15.30 0.35 -0.53
N ALA A 80 -15.93 0.01 -1.65
CA ALA A 80 -17.37 -0.17 -1.71
C ALA A 80 -17.85 -1.50 -1.10
N HIS A 81 -17.05 -2.57 -1.23
CA HIS A 81 -17.42 -3.94 -0.84
C HIS A 81 -16.79 -4.41 0.46
N SER A 82 -15.86 -3.64 1.02
CA SER A 82 -15.17 -3.93 2.28
C SER A 82 -15.64 -3.04 3.43
N LYS A 83 -16.84 -2.45 3.40
CA LYS A 83 -17.23 -1.50 4.46
C LYS A 83 -17.46 -2.22 5.78
N LYS A 84 -16.83 -1.70 6.83
CA LYS A 84 -17.02 -2.15 8.22
C LYS A 84 -18.51 -2.10 8.59
N PRO A 85 -19.06 -3.13 9.25
CA PRO A 85 -20.43 -3.08 9.78
C PRO A 85 -20.57 -1.88 10.73
N LYS A 86 -21.70 -1.18 10.68
CA LYS A 86 -21.97 -0.06 11.60
C LYS A 86 -21.80 -0.54 13.05
N SER A 87 -21.04 0.23 13.83
CA SER A 87 -20.64 -0.08 15.20
C SER A 87 -21.81 -0.50 16.08
N GLY A 88 -21.84 -1.78 16.44
CA GLY A 88 -22.77 -2.40 17.38
C GLY A 88 -22.24 -3.77 17.82
N ASP A 89 -21.70 -4.54 16.88
CA ASP A 89 -21.27 -5.91 17.14
C ASP A 89 -19.75 -6.08 16.93
N ARG A 90 -18.99 -5.80 17.98
CA ARG A 90 -17.54 -6.07 18.04
C ARG A 90 -17.22 -7.54 17.73
N GLU A 91 -18.16 -8.43 18.04
CA GLU A 91 -18.07 -9.88 17.82
C GLU A 91 -18.31 -10.27 16.34
N THR A 92 -19.19 -9.57 15.62
CA THR A 92 -19.44 -9.81 14.19
C THR A 92 -18.26 -9.37 13.32
N SER A 93 -17.61 -8.24 13.64
CA SER A 93 -16.40 -7.74 12.94
C SER A 93 -15.13 -8.60 13.14
N LEU A 94 -15.15 -9.59 14.03
CA LEU A 94 -14.04 -10.54 14.20
C LEU A 94 -14.26 -11.83 13.38
N LYS A 95 -15.47 -12.04 12.87
CA LYS A 95 -15.93 -13.27 12.23
C LYS A 95 -16.28 -13.11 10.76
N THR A 96 -16.49 -11.88 10.28
CA THR A 96 -16.62 -11.60 8.86
C THR A 96 -15.36 -12.09 8.14
N ILE A 97 -15.52 -12.88 7.09
CA ILE A 97 -14.43 -13.29 6.21
C ILE A 97 -14.45 -12.30 5.05
N LEU A 98 -13.30 -11.74 4.68
CA LEU A 98 -13.20 -10.95 3.45
C LEU A 98 -13.65 -11.82 2.27
N THR A 99 -14.52 -11.27 1.43
CA THR A 99 -14.96 -11.97 0.23
C THR A 99 -13.76 -12.17 -0.71
N SER A 100 -13.82 -13.23 -1.51
CA SER A 100 -12.70 -13.63 -2.36
C SER A 100 -12.43 -12.60 -3.46
N ASP A 101 -13.46 -11.90 -3.93
CA ASP A 101 -13.36 -10.79 -4.89
C ASP A 101 -12.59 -9.57 -4.33
N VAL A 102 -12.86 -9.16 -3.09
CA VAL A 102 -12.14 -8.08 -2.40
C VAL A 102 -10.69 -8.49 -2.17
N THR A 103 -10.48 -9.74 -1.73
CA THR A 103 -9.14 -10.30 -1.52
C THR A 103 -8.35 -10.35 -2.84
N ALA A 104 -8.98 -10.80 -3.92
CA ALA A 104 -8.38 -10.85 -5.25
C ALA A 104 -8.06 -9.45 -5.77
N ALA A 105 -8.98 -8.49 -5.63
CA ALA A 105 -8.75 -7.11 -6.04
C ALA A 105 -7.55 -6.49 -5.29
N ALA A 106 -7.45 -6.71 -3.97
CA ALA A 106 -6.31 -6.24 -3.18
C ALA A 106 -5.00 -6.89 -3.63
N ALA A 107 -5.00 -8.20 -3.93
CA ALA A 107 -3.84 -8.91 -4.43
C ALA A 107 -3.42 -8.45 -5.84
N VAL A 108 -4.38 -8.17 -6.74
CA VAL A 108 -4.11 -7.62 -8.08
C VAL A 108 -3.47 -6.24 -7.97
N LEU A 109 -4.00 -5.37 -7.10
CA LEU A 109 -3.36 -4.09 -6.84
C LEU A 109 -1.94 -4.33 -6.31
N ALA A 110 -1.74 -5.12 -5.26
CA ALA A 110 -0.44 -5.30 -4.64
C ALA A 110 0.61 -6.00 -5.53
N SER A 111 0.21 -6.83 -6.50
CA SER A 111 1.13 -7.55 -7.39
C SER A 111 1.36 -6.88 -8.75
N ARG A 112 0.76 -5.71 -8.97
CA ARG A 112 0.90 -4.95 -10.22
C ARG A 112 2.35 -4.47 -10.43
N ASP A 113 2.68 -4.17 -11.69
CA ASP A 113 3.94 -3.49 -12.01
C ASP A 113 3.80 -1.98 -11.71
N SER A 114 4.23 -1.56 -10.52
CA SER A 114 4.11 -0.18 -10.04
C SER A 114 4.82 0.86 -10.91
N ARG A 115 5.75 0.45 -11.78
CA ARG A 115 6.41 1.34 -12.76
C ARG A 115 5.41 1.94 -13.77
N ASN A 116 4.26 1.30 -13.94
CA ASN A 116 3.20 1.73 -14.87
C ASN A 116 2.08 2.53 -14.18
N ASP A 117 2.19 2.82 -12.88
CA ASP A 117 1.15 3.57 -12.14
C ASP A 117 1.05 5.04 -12.56
N GLY A 118 2.10 5.58 -13.20
CA GLY A 118 2.18 6.98 -13.56
C GLY A 118 2.16 7.88 -12.32
N THR A 119 1.11 8.71 -12.18
CA THR A 119 0.90 9.55 -11.00
C THR A 119 -0.17 9.00 -10.05
N THR A 120 -0.86 7.93 -10.45
CA THR A 120 -1.92 7.30 -9.67
C THR A 120 -1.32 6.54 -8.49
N ARG A 121 -2.06 6.49 -7.40
CA ARG A 121 -1.69 5.75 -6.19
C ARG A 121 -2.85 4.85 -5.80
N VAL A 122 -2.53 3.67 -5.29
CA VAL A 122 -3.54 2.80 -4.67
C VAL A 122 -4.20 3.54 -3.51
N ASN A 123 -5.53 3.54 -3.46
CA ASN A 123 -6.30 4.26 -2.46
C ASN A 123 -7.33 3.35 -1.79
N LEU A 124 -6.95 2.81 -0.64
CA LEU A 124 -7.77 1.91 0.18
C LEU A 124 -8.20 2.58 1.49
N PHE A 125 -8.30 3.91 1.47
CA PHE A 125 -8.83 4.73 2.57
C PHE A 125 -10.12 4.12 3.15
N GLU A 126 -10.16 3.94 4.46
CA GLU A 126 -11.28 3.34 5.22
C GLU A 126 -11.70 1.91 4.80
N ALA A 127 -10.92 1.22 3.97
CA ALA A 127 -11.23 -0.16 3.60
C ALA A 127 -11.07 -1.11 4.79
N ASP A 128 -11.86 -2.18 4.82
CA ASP A 128 -11.66 -3.30 5.74
C ASP A 128 -10.89 -4.41 5.01
N LEU A 129 -9.65 -4.60 5.40
CA LEU A 129 -8.72 -5.57 4.85
C LEU A 129 -8.13 -6.45 5.97
N HIS A 130 -8.88 -6.66 7.05
CA HIS A 130 -8.43 -7.51 8.14
C HIS A 130 -8.11 -8.92 7.62
N ARG A 131 -6.97 -9.47 8.06
CA ARG A 131 -6.49 -10.82 7.68
C ARG A 131 -6.18 -10.99 6.19
N VAL A 132 -6.15 -9.92 5.39
CA VAL A 132 -5.72 -10.00 3.98
C VAL A 132 -4.28 -10.51 3.91
N ASN A 133 -3.95 -11.29 2.87
CA ASN A 133 -2.58 -11.69 2.58
C ASN A 133 -2.04 -10.89 1.39
N LEU A 134 -1.09 -10.00 1.66
CA LEU A 134 -0.39 -9.15 0.71
C LEU A 134 1.14 -9.29 0.88
N THR A 135 1.60 -10.49 1.23
CA THR A 135 3.04 -10.81 1.37
C THR A 135 3.80 -10.39 0.11
N GLY A 136 4.87 -9.62 0.27
CA GLY A 136 5.70 -9.14 -0.85
C GLY A 136 5.01 -8.11 -1.77
N GLY A 137 3.80 -7.66 -1.43
CA GLY A 137 3.02 -6.75 -2.28
C GLY A 137 3.58 -5.33 -2.32
N ASP A 138 3.48 -4.68 -3.47
CA ASP A 138 3.81 -3.27 -3.66
C ASP A 138 2.59 -2.36 -3.38
N LEU A 139 2.66 -1.71 -2.22
CA LEU A 139 1.74 -0.68 -1.75
C LEU A 139 2.51 0.63 -1.52
N SER A 140 3.63 0.83 -2.21
CA SER A 140 4.41 2.05 -2.12
C SER A 140 3.54 3.26 -2.45
N ASN A 141 3.70 4.35 -1.69
CA ASN A 141 2.92 5.57 -1.82
C ASN A 141 1.39 5.41 -1.66
N ALA A 142 0.88 4.24 -1.25
CA ALA A 142 -0.56 4.00 -1.16
C ALA A 142 -1.20 4.84 -0.04
N ASN A 143 -2.46 5.24 -0.26
CA ASN A 143 -3.29 5.78 0.80
C ASN A 143 -4.07 4.65 1.48
N LEU A 144 -3.66 4.33 2.70
CA LEU A 144 -4.19 3.32 3.61
C LEU A 144 -4.66 3.97 4.94
N ASN A 145 -4.92 5.28 4.95
CA ASN A 145 -5.38 5.96 6.16
C ASN A 145 -6.74 5.39 6.58
N LEU A 146 -6.93 5.20 7.89
CA LEU A 146 -8.14 4.62 8.49
C LEU A 146 -8.48 3.19 8.02
N THR A 147 -7.59 2.52 7.28
CA THR A 147 -7.80 1.14 6.83
C THR A 147 -7.71 0.15 8.01
N ASP A 148 -8.60 -0.83 8.04
CA ASP A 148 -8.54 -1.94 9.00
C ASP A 148 -7.66 -3.06 8.40
N LEU A 149 -6.44 -3.21 8.89
CA LEU A 149 -5.44 -4.22 8.51
C LEU A 149 -5.17 -5.19 9.67
N ARG A 150 -6.11 -5.35 10.60
CA ARG A 150 -5.98 -6.25 11.75
C ARG A 150 -5.58 -7.64 11.29
N LYS A 151 -4.49 -8.18 11.83
CA LYS A 151 -3.97 -9.51 11.49
C LYS A 151 -3.69 -9.74 10.00
N ALA A 152 -3.54 -8.68 9.20
CA ALA A 152 -3.10 -8.79 7.82
C ALA A 152 -1.68 -9.36 7.75
N ASN A 153 -1.40 -10.11 6.69
CA ASN A 153 -0.05 -10.56 6.37
C ASN A 153 0.56 -9.63 5.31
N LEU A 154 1.44 -8.76 5.75
CA LEU A 154 2.20 -7.75 4.99
C LEU A 154 3.70 -8.02 5.07
N ARG A 155 4.11 -9.27 5.33
CA ARG A 155 5.53 -9.65 5.38
C ARG A 155 6.19 -9.31 4.05
N GLU A 156 7.38 -8.71 4.11
CA GLU A 156 8.15 -8.32 2.93
C GLU A 156 7.41 -7.35 1.98
N ALA A 157 6.28 -6.76 2.41
CA ALA A 157 5.55 -5.80 1.60
C ALA A 157 6.36 -4.49 1.43
N ILE A 158 6.18 -3.85 0.29
CA ILE A 158 6.79 -2.55 -0.02
C ILE A 158 5.74 -1.48 0.28
N LEU A 159 5.99 -0.70 1.34
CA LEU A 159 5.09 0.32 1.87
C LEU A 159 5.79 1.68 1.99
N TYR A 160 6.97 1.85 1.38
CA TYR A 160 7.69 3.11 1.47
C TYR A 160 6.81 4.28 1.01
N ASP A 161 6.85 5.38 1.75
CA ASP A 161 6.03 6.58 1.53
C ASP A 161 4.50 6.40 1.55
N ALA A 162 3.99 5.23 1.95
CA ALA A 162 2.55 5.04 2.14
C ALA A 162 2.03 5.83 3.35
N THR A 163 0.74 6.13 3.37
CA THR A 163 0.06 6.76 4.51
C THR A 163 -0.91 5.79 5.16
N LEU A 164 -0.63 5.42 6.41
CA LEU A 164 -1.40 4.53 7.29
C LEU A 164 -1.84 5.26 8.58
N GLY A 165 -2.07 6.58 8.50
CA GLY A 165 -2.55 7.39 9.61
C GLY A 165 -3.89 6.87 10.12
N ASP A 166 -4.02 6.73 11.44
CA ASP A 166 -5.19 6.20 12.12
C ASP A 166 -5.62 4.78 11.66
N ALA A 167 -4.76 4.04 10.95
CA ALA A 167 -5.03 2.68 10.50
C ALA A 167 -4.98 1.69 11.68
N ASN A 168 -5.71 0.58 11.58
CA ASN A 168 -5.65 -0.50 12.56
C ASN A 168 -4.83 -1.67 12.04
N LEU A 169 -3.60 -1.81 12.49
CA LEU A 169 -2.65 -2.88 12.16
C LEU A 169 -2.47 -3.86 13.33
N SER A 170 -3.38 -3.90 14.30
CA SER A 170 -3.19 -4.74 15.48
C SER A 170 -3.08 -6.23 15.10
N GLY A 171 -2.00 -6.87 15.57
CA GLY A 171 -1.64 -8.25 15.24
C GLY A 171 -1.21 -8.48 13.78
N ALA A 172 -1.00 -7.44 12.96
CA ALA A 172 -0.53 -7.59 11.59
C ALA A 172 0.92 -8.09 11.54
N SER A 173 1.27 -8.83 10.49
CA SER A 173 2.65 -9.26 10.25
C SER A 173 3.31 -8.37 9.20
N LEU A 174 4.28 -7.57 9.61
CA LEU A 174 5.06 -6.62 8.82
C LEU A 174 6.56 -7.00 8.79
N SER A 175 6.90 -8.25 9.15
CA SER A 175 8.31 -8.66 9.22
C SER A 175 9.00 -8.43 7.89
N ARG A 176 10.18 -7.80 7.92
CA ARG A 176 10.98 -7.44 6.75
C ARG A 176 10.27 -6.55 5.73
N ALA A 177 9.16 -5.90 6.10
CA ALA A 177 8.51 -4.92 5.23
C ALA A 177 9.40 -3.68 5.07
N ASP A 178 9.35 -3.08 3.88
CA ASP A 178 9.94 -1.77 3.62
C ASP A 178 8.93 -0.69 3.99
N LEU A 179 9.14 -0.07 5.15
CA LEU A 179 8.30 0.97 5.74
C LEU A 179 9.01 2.33 5.75
N ARG A 180 10.00 2.53 4.86
CA ARG A 180 10.77 3.77 4.82
C ARG A 180 9.89 4.98 4.54
N GLY A 181 10.01 6.03 5.35
CA GLY A 181 9.22 7.26 5.18
C GLY A 181 7.70 7.10 5.34
N VAL A 182 7.24 5.94 5.83
CA VAL A 182 5.81 5.66 6.02
C VAL A 182 5.22 6.60 7.08
N ILE A 183 3.94 6.95 6.90
CA ILE A 183 3.19 7.75 7.89
C ILE A 183 2.25 6.82 8.66
N LEU A 184 2.58 6.51 9.91
CA LEU A 184 1.82 5.67 10.86
C LEU A 184 1.24 6.50 12.02
N ALA A 185 1.00 7.79 11.80
CA ALA A 185 0.46 8.70 12.81
C ALA A 185 -0.80 8.12 13.47
N ARG A 186 -0.82 8.00 14.80
CA ARG A 186 -1.95 7.44 15.58
C ARG A 186 -2.39 6.03 15.16
N ALA A 187 -1.57 5.27 14.42
CA ALA A 187 -1.90 3.91 14.02
C ALA A 187 -1.90 2.95 15.23
N ASP A 188 -2.78 1.96 15.20
CA ASP A 188 -2.83 0.86 16.19
C ASP A 188 -1.97 -0.31 15.68
N LEU A 189 -0.76 -0.45 16.19
CA LEU A 189 0.23 -1.49 15.88
C LEU A 189 0.37 -2.51 17.02
N ARG A 190 -0.59 -2.57 17.95
CA ARG A 190 -0.50 -3.47 19.10
C ARG A 190 -0.33 -4.90 18.66
N GLN A 191 0.63 -5.62 19.27
CA GLN A 191 0.93 -7.01 18.95
C GLN A 191 1.34 -7.27 17.49
N ALA A 192 1.66 -6.24 16.71
CA ALA A 192 2.16 -6.41 15.35
C ALA A 192 3.59 -6.97 15.36
N THR A 193 3.95 -7.78 14.36
CA THR A 193 5.31 -8.31 14.20
C THR A 193 6.05 -7.51 13.13
N LEU A 194 6.99 -6.67 13.53
CA LEU A 194 7.83 -5.82 12.68
C LEU A 194 9.28 -6.30 12.62
N GLY A 195 9.55 -7.55 13.01
CA GLY A 195 10.92 -8.07 13.05
C GLY A 195 11.67 -7.92 11.72
N GLY A 196 12.82 -7.25 11.75
CA GLY A 196 13.65 -6.93 10.58
C GLY A 196 13.03 -5.93 9.60
N ALA A 197 11.95 -5.23 9.97
CA ALA A 197 11.34 -4.22 9.10
C ALA A 197 12.22 -2.96 9.01
N ASP A 198 12.16 -2.28 7.86
CA ASP A 198 12.89 -1.05 7.60
C ASP A 198 11.96 0.16 7.83
N LEU A 199 12.04 0.77 8.99
CA LEU A 199 11.25 1.92 9.43
C LEU A 199 12.05 3.23 9.37
N ARG A 200 13.13 3.27 8.57
CA ARG A 200 13.93 4.49 8.46
C ARG A 200 13.07 5.66 8.01
N ASP A 201 13.28 6.82 8.63
CA ASP A 201 12.52 8.04 8.33
C ASP A 201 11.00 7.95 8.57
N ALA A 202 10.50 6.88 9.20
CA ALA A 202 9.07 6.69 9.45
C ALA A 202 8.52 7.68 10.47
N TYR A 203 7.27 8.11 10.29
CA TYR A 203 6.54 8.92 11.24
C TYR A 203 5.53 8.07 12.02
N LEU A 204 5.84 7.76 13.27
CA LEU A 204 5.05 6.95 14.21
C LEU A 204 4.45 7.81 15.35
N GLY A 205 4.26 9.11 15.11
CA GLY A 205 3.74 10.03 16.13
C GLY A 205 2.42 9.54 16.71
N TYR A 206 2.37 9.42 18.03
CA TYR A 206 1.23 8.89 18.80
C TYR A 206 0.76 7.48 18.41
N ALA A 207 1.57 6.69 17.71
CA ALA A 207 1.24 5.31 17.39
C ALA A 207 1.22 4.42 18.65
N ASP A 208 0.37 3.41 18.65
CA ASP A 208 0.27 2.43 19.73
C ASP A 208 0.96 1.12 19.32
N LEU A 209 2.19 0.92 19.79
CA LEU A 209 3.02 -0.25 19.53
C LEU A 209 3.09 -1.18 20.76
N ARG A 210 2.09 -1.17 21.65
CA ARG A 210 2.12 -2.05 22.82
C ARG A 210 2.23 -3.52 22.44
N ASP A 211 3.12 -4.23 23.11
CA ASP A 211 3.44 -5.64 22.86
C ASP A 211 3.86 -5.95 21.40
N ALA A 212 4.30 -4.94 20.62
CA ALA A 212 4.79 -5.17 19.27
C ALA A 212 6.20 -5.78 19.29
N ASP A 213 6.51 -6.60 18.28
CA ASP A 213 7.84 -7.19 18.12
C ASP A 213 8.64 -6.41 17.07
N LEU A 214 9.64 -5.65 17.52
CA LEU A 214 10.55 -4.84 16.71
C LEU A 214 11.96 -5.46 16.64
N TYR A 215 12.07 -6.78 16.86
CA TYR A 215 13.35 -7.49 16.80
C TYR A 215 14.13 -7.20 15.51
N ASP A 216 15.38 -6.75 15.60
CA ASP A 216 16.23 -6.38 14.45
C ASP A 216 15.61 -5.30 13.50
N ALA A 217 14.59 -4.55 13.93
CA ALA A 217 14.00 -3.51 13.10
C ALA A 217 14.92 -2.27 12.98
N ASP A 218 14.94 -1.63 11.82
CA ASP A 218 15.72 -0.42 11.58
C ASP A 218 14.84 0.82 11.73
N LEU A 219 14.93 1.52 12.85
CA LEU A 219 14.19 2.75 13.14
C LEU A 219 15.07 4.00 13.04
N ARG A 220 16.17 3.97 12.28
CA ARG A 220 17.03 5.15 12.15
C ARG A 220 16.25 6.35 11.64
N ASP A 221 16.47 7.50 12.27
CA ASP A 221 15.79 8.75 11.95
C ASP A 221 14.24 8.72 12.06
N ALA A 222 13.65 7.67 12.63
CA ALA A 222 12.21 7.58 12.84
C ALA A 222 11.74 8.54 13.94
N ASN A 223 10.49 9.01 13.82
CA ASN A 223 9.86 9.85 14.83
C ASN A 223 8.80 9.08 15.60
N LEU A 224 9.07 8.81 16.88
CA LEU A 224 8.19 8.11 17.80
C LEU A 224 7.54 9.06 18.82
N TYR A 225 7.41 10.35 18.48
CA TYR A 225 6.88 11.37 19.39
C TYR A 225 5.52 10.94 19.97
N GLY A 226 5.41 10.86 21.29
CA GLY A 226 4.18 10.45 21.97
C GLY A 226 3.73 9.00 21.72
N ALA A 227 4.54 8.17 21.04
CA ALA A 227 4.20 6.78 20.78
C ALA A 227 4.22 5.94 22.07
N ASN A 228 3.47 4.84 22.09
CA ASN A 228 3.42 3.91 23.21
C ASN A 228 4.10 2.57 22.84
N LEU A 229 5.22 2.27 23.47
CA LEU A 229 5.99 1.03 23.28
C LEU A 229 5.96 0.12 24.52
N ASN A 230 4.95 0.25 25.39
CA ASN A 230 4.85 -0.59 26.57
C ASN A 230 4.78 -2.08 26.19
N GLY A 231 5.72 -2.88 26.70
CA GLY A 231 5.83 -4.31 26.39
C GLY A 231 6.47 -4.63 25.03
N ALA A 232 6.85 -3.64 24.23
CA ALA A 232 7.46 -3.89 22.92
C ALA A 232 8.85 -4.52 23.05
N ASN A 233 9.19 -5.45 22.16
CA ASN A 233 10.52 -6.06 22.08
C ASN A 233 11.40 -5.28 21.09
N LEU A 234 12.47 -4.66 21.58
CA LEU A 234 13.43 -3.85 20.78
C LEU A 234 14.80 -4.54 20.62
N ASP A 235 14.90 -5.83 20.94
CA ASP A 235 16.18 -6.56 20.84
C ASP A 235 16.76 -6.49 19.42
N GLY A 236 18.02 -6.04 19.31
CA GLY A 236 18.69 -5.85 18.02
C GLY A 236 18.21 -4.67 17.16
N ALA A 237 17.20 -3.90 17.61
CA ALA A 237 16.72 -2.75 16.83
C ALA A 237 17.79 -1.67 16.66
N ASN A 238 17.80 -0.96 15.53
CA ASN A 238 18.63 0.22 15.34
C ASN A 238 17.81 1.49 15.64
N LEU A 239 18.23 2.27 16.63
CA LEU A 239 17.55 3.49 17.09
C LEU A 239 18.37 4.77 16.85
N ASP A 240 19.41 4.72 16.02
CA ASP A 240 20.28 5.87 15.79
C ASP A 240 19.48 7.04 15.24
N CYS A 241 19.69 8.23 15.82
CA CYS A 241 18.95 9.46 15.47
C CYS A 241 17.42 9.41 15.62
N ALA A 242 16.81 8.33 16.12
CA ALA A 242 15.37 8.26 16.34
C ALA A 242 14.92 9.23 17.46
N SER A 243 13.77 9.88 17.26
CA SER A 243 13.18 10.80 18.24
C SER A 243 12.24 10.07 19.19
N PHE A 244 12.49 10.18 20.49
CA PHE A 244 11.70 9.56 21.57
C PHE A 244 11.00 10.57 22.49
N SER A 245 10.85 11.81 22.03
CA SER A 245 10.20 12.85 22.82
C SER A 245 8.77 12.43 23.20
N GLU A 246 8.43 12.44 24.49
CA GLU A 246 7.13 11.98 25.02
C GLU A 246 6.77 10.51 24.74
N THR A 247 7.71 9.68 24.28
CA THR A 247 7.45 8.25 24.04
C THR A 247 7.34 7.48 25.37
N ASP A 248 6.30 6.65 25.51
CA ASP A 248 6.17 5.74 26.65
C ASP A 248 6.92 4.43 26.40
N LEU A 249 8.11 4.31 26.98
CA LEU A 249 8.96 3.12 26.92
C LEU A 249 8.82 2.22 28.16
N LYS A 250 7.86 2.47 29.05
CA LYS A 250 7.71 1.66 30.28
C LYS A 250 7.54 0.19 29.91
N GLY A 251 8.38 -0.69 30.44
CA GLY A 251 8.27 -2.12 30.19
C GLY A 251 8.60 -2.54 28.75
N ALA A 252 9.11 -1.65 27.90
CA ALA A 252 9.78 -2.08 26.67
C ALA A 252 10.99 -2.95 27.04
N LEU A 253 11.23 -3.98 26.24
CA LEU A 253 12.24 -5.00 26.48
C LEU A 253 13.45 -4.75 25.57
N ASN A 254 14.66 -5.00 26.10
CA ASN A 254 15.92 -4.99 25.34
C ASN A 254 16.17 -3.71 24.55
N ILE A 255 15.88 -2.54 25.15
CA ILE A 255 16.13 -1.24 24.51
C ILE A 255 17.64 -1.12 24.22
N PRO A 256 18.06 -1.02 22.95
CA PRO A 256 19.46 -0.94 22.59
C PRO A 256 20.05 0.42 23.00
N GLU A 257 21.36 0.46 23.23
CA GLU A 257 22.05 1.71 23.50
C GLU A 257 21.94 2.61 22.26
N LYS A 258 21.29 3.76 22.41
CA LYS A 258 21.20 4.73 21.32
C LYS A 258 22.57 5.31 21.06
N THR A 259 23.10 5.11 19.85
CA THR A 259 24.22 5.94 19.41
C THR A 259 23.64 7.22 18.81
N ALA A 260 24.15 8.37 19.25
CA ALA A 260 23.87 9.65 18.64
C ALA A 260 25.11 10.06 17.85
N PRO A 261 25.31 9.55 16.62
CA PRO A 261 26.39 10.04 15.78
C PRO A 261 26.31 11.56 15.67
N GLU A 262 27.47 12.23 15.55
CA GLU A 262 27.58 13.70 15.56
C GLU A 262 26.71 14.41 14.50
N GLU A 263 26.18 13.65 13.51
CA GLU A 263 25.39 14.13 12.38
C GLU A 263 23.86 13.94 12.53
N CYS A 264 23.34 13.53 13.69
CA CYS A 264 21.88 13.44 13.86
C CYS A 264 21.21 14.81 13.70
N ASP A 265 20.32 14.96 12.72
CA ASP A 265 19.48 16.15 12.56
C ASP A 265 18.36 16.15 13.62
N THR A 266 18.68 16.65 14.81
CA THR A 266 17.73 16.77 15.92
C THR A 266 16.61 17.77 15.64
N GLU A 267 16.75 18.61 14.61
CA GLU A 267 15.74 19.59 14.22
C GLU A 267 14.69 19.02 13.25
N ARG A 268 15.00 17.90 12.59
CA ARG A 268 14.19 17.22 11.58
C ARG A 268 12.73 17.02 11.96
N TRP A 269 12.45 16.83 13.25
CA TRP A 269 11.12 16.48 13.79
C TRP A 269 10.60 17.49 14.82
N LEU A 270 11.12 18.73 14.85
CA LEU A 270 10.71 19.77 15.81
C LEU A 270 9.22 20.15 15.76
N HIS A 271 8.54 19.83 14.66
CA HIS A 271 7.10 19.95 14.58
C HIS A 271 6.48 18.55 14.49
N PRO A 272 5.65 18.16 15.47
CA PRO A 272 5.04 16.82 15.49
C PRO A 272 4.26 16.53 14.21
N ASP A 273 3.66 17.53 13.56
CA ASP A 273 2.82 17.32 12.38
C ASP A 273 3.52 17.50 11.02
N THR A 274 4.82 17.77 10.96
CA THR A 274 5.50 18.00 9.67
C THR A 274 6.32 16.80 9.25
N ARG A 275 5.90 16.14 8.16
CA ARG A 275 6.77 15.26 7.38
C ARG A 275 8.00 16.08 6.92
N PRO A 276 9.24 15.75 7.31
CA PRO A 276 10.40 16.38 6.75
C PRO A 276 10.39 16.13 5.24
N LYS A 277 10.61 17.18 4.45
CA LYS A 277 10.70 17.04 3.00
C LYS A 277 11.88 16.11 2.72
N HIS A 278 11.62 15.00 2.02
CA HIS A 278 12.66 14.06 1.59
C HIS A 278 13.85 14.81 1.00
N HIS A 279 15.00 14.70 1.66
CA HIS A 279 16.25 14.85 0.94
C HIS A 279 16.41 13.59 0.09
N ARG A 280 15.99 13.68 -1.17
CA ARG A 280 16.49 12.75 -2.20
C ARG A 280 18.01 12.83 -2.14
N ARG A 281 18.65 11.80 -1.60
CA ARG A 281 20.04 11.47 -1.94
C ARG A 281 20.00 10.35 -2.97
#